data_AF-A0A836HYB6-F1
#
_entry.id   AF-A0A836HYB6-F1
#
_cell.length_a   1.000
_cell.length_b   1.000
_cell.length_c   1.000
_cell.angle_alpha   90.00
_cell.angle_beta   90.00
_cell.angle_gamma   90.00
#
_symmetry.space_group_name_H-M   'P 1'
#
loop_
_entity.id
_entity.type
_entity.pdbx_description
1 polymer ?
#
loop_
_entity_poly.entity_id
_entity_poly.type
_entity_poly.pdbx_seq_one_letter_code
_entity_poly.pdbx_strand_id
1 'polypeptide(L)'
;MYSDGERKTVSELQREAEAMRKEIIEEAQRLEQIKKATAKTQFSIDQLFRFFAREVETEEEKKMLVDLFVSNPPELHIERVPVLPVVIAIANGRMTNARRIYTADNVLLDDSTLIFLVHTLRFSPQAFQIDFLDISGTRVTERGMCFVLEMMIERNAPFTLVAKRLSIPSMEAEAVRDRYMSLLGTLRDKKRTHIIEE
;
A
#
# COMPACT_ATOMS: atom_id res chain seq x y z
N MET A 1 -62.62 -34.60 -28.67
CA MET A 1 -62.05 -34.35 -27.34
C MET A 1 -60.67 -33.73 -27.56
N TYR A 2 -60.60 -32.40 -27.63
CA TYR A 2 -59.33 -31.70 -27.81
C TYR A 2 -58.67 -31.54 -26.44
N SER A 3 -57.44 -32.03 -26.32
CA SER A 3 -56.61 -31.89 -25.13
C SER A 3 -56.15 -30.43 -25.02
N ASP A 4 -56.90 -29.61 -24.30
CA ASP A 4 -56.55 -28.21 -23.99
C ASP A 4 -55.62 -28.16 -22.76
N GLY A 5 -54.54 -28.94 -22.79
CA GLY A 5 -53.60 -29.12 -21.66
C GLY A 5 -52.58 -27.99 -21.47
N GLU A 6 -52.59 -26.98 -22.35
CA GLU A 6 -51.59 -25.89 -22.35
C GLU A 6 -52.20 -24.48 -22.26
N ARG A 7 -53.53 -24.33 -22.27
CA ARG A 7 -54.17 -23.00 -22.17
C ARG A 7 -54.40 -22.62 -20.72
N LYS A 8 -53.44 -21.88 -20.16
CA LYS A 8 -53.63 -21.19 -18.88
C LYS A 8 -54.84 -20.29 -18.96
N THR A 9 -55.67 -20.33 -17.94
CA THR A 9 -56.81 -19.43 -17.80
C THR A 9 -56.32 -18.00 -17.53
N VAL A 10 -57.13 -16.99 -17.90
CA VAL A 10 -56.78 -15.58 -17.68
C VAL A 10 -56.49 -15.29 -16.19
N SER A 11 -57.13 -16.00 -15.26
CA SER A 11 -56.87 -15.86 -13.83
C SER A 11 -55.52 -16.47 -13.40
N GLU A 12 -55.08 -17.56 -14.01
CA GLU A 12 -53.74 -18.13 -13.77
C GLU A 12 -52.65 -17.20 -14.27
N LEU A 13 -52.83 -16.58 -15.44
CA LEU A 13 -51.93 -15.56 -15.96
C LEU A 13 -51.91 -14.30 -15.07
N GLN A 14 -53.06 -13.88 -14.54
CA GLN A 14 -53.13 -12.76 -13.59
C GLN A 14 -52.41 -13.08 -12.28
N ARG A 15 -52.58 -14.31 -11.76
CA ARG A 15 -51.91 -14.73 -10.51
C ARG A 15 -50.40 -14.84 -10.69
N GLU A 16 -49.94 -15.35 -11.83
CA GLU A 16 -48.51 -15.38 -12.18
C GLU A 16 -47.94 -13.97 -12.37
N ALA A 17 -48.68 -13.07 -13.02
CA ALA A 17 -48.28 -11.68 -13.19
C ALA A 17 -48.20 -10.94 -11.84
N GLU A 18 -49.12 -11.19 -10.91
CA GLU A 18 -49.10 -10.63 -9.56
C GLU A 18 -47.92 -11.17 -8.74
N ALA A 19 -47.66 -12.47 -8.81
CA ALA A 19 -46.52 -13.09 -8.13
C ALA A 19 -45.18 -12.53 -8.67
N MET A 20 -45.02 -12.44 -9.99
CA MET A 20 -43.84 -11.86 -10.64
C MET A 20 -43.69 -10.37 -10.29
N ARG A 21 -44.80 -9.62 -10.24
CA ARG A 21 -44.77 -8.21 -9.83
C ARG A 21 -44.30 -8.05 -8.39
N LYS A 22 -44.73 -8.95 -7.49
CA LYS A 22 -44.27 -8.96 -6.10
C LYS A 22 -42.78 -9.27 -6.01
N GLU A 23 -42.29 -10.27 -6.74
CA GLU A 23 -40.85 -10.59 -6.81
C GLU A 23 -40.01 -9.42 -7.33
N ILE A 24 -40.47 -8.73 -8.39
CA ILE A 24 -39.80 -7.53 -8.93
C ILE A 24 -39.70 -6.43 -7.87
N ILE A 25 -40.77 -6.22 -7.08
CA ILE A 25 -40.77 -5.20 -6.02
C ILE A 25 -39.79 -5.58 -4.90
N GLU A 26 -39.78 -6.85 -4.49
CA GLU A 26 -38.86 -7.35 -3.46
C GLU A 26 -37.39 -7.24 -3.91
N GLU A 27 -37.09 -7.59 -5.16
CA GLU A 27 -35.74 -7.50 -5.70
C GLU A 27 -35.29 -6.04 -5.89
N ALA A 28 -36.20 -5.15 -6.31
CA ALA A 28 -35.92 -3.72 -6.36
C ALA A 28 -35.60 -3.14 -4.97
N GLN A 29 -36.30 -3.59 -3.92
CA GLN A 29 -36.01 -3.20 -2.54
C GLN A 29 -34.64 -3.72 -2.08
N ARG A 30 -34.28 -4.95 -2.41
CA ARG A 30 -32.95 -5.51 -2.12
C ARG A 30 -31.85 -4.73 -2.83
N LEU A 31 -32.02 -4.44 -4.12
CA LEU A 31 -31.06 -3.64 -4.89
C LEU A 31 -30.86 -2.25 -4.27
N GLU A 32 -31.93 -1.60 -3.82
CA GLU A 32 -31.84 -0.31 -3.14
C GLU A 32 -31.11 -0.40 -1.79
N GLN A 33 -31.32 -1.48 -1.03
CA GLN A 33 -30.57 -1.74 0.21
C GLN A 33 -29.08 -1.96 -0.06
N ILE A 34 -28.74 -2.75 -1.08
CA ILE A 34 -27.36 -2.98 -1.52
C ILE A 34 -26.72 -1.66 -1.93
N LYS A 35 -27.41 -0.84 -2.74
CA LYS A 35 -26.91 0.47 -3.18
C LYS A 35 -26.60 1.39 -2.00
N LYS A 36 -27.49 1.45 -0.99
CA LYS A 36 -27.25 2.22 0.24
C LYS A 36 -26.06 1.69 1.03
N ALA A 37 -25.93 0.37 1.16
CA ALA A 37 -24.80 -0.24 1.84
C ALA A 37 -23.48 0.06 1.12
N THR A 38 -23.43 -0.07 -0.21
CA THR A 38 -22.25 0.26 -1.02
C THR A 38 -21.88 1.73 -0.91
N ALA A 39 -22.85 2.65 -0.94
CA ALA A 39 -22.60 4.08 -0.75
C ALA A 39 -22.00 4.40 0.63
N LYS A 40 -22.50 3.74 1.69
CA LYS A 40 -21.95 3.88 3.04
C LYS A 40 -20.52 3.35 3.12
N THR A 41 -20.25 2.19 2.52
CA THR A 41 -18.90 1.60 2.45
C THR A 41 -17.94 2.52 1.70
N GLN A 42 -18.35 3.05 0.54
CA GLN A 42 -17.53 3.98 -0.22
C GLN A 42 -17.21 5.23 0.58
N PHE A 43 -18.20 5.80 1.27
CA PHE A 43 -17.99 6.95 2.16
C PHE A 43 -16.95 6.63 3.26
N SER A 44 -17.03 5.46 3.89
CA SER A 44 -16.05 5.05 4.89
C SER A 44 -14.64 4.87 4.30
N ILE A 45 -14.53 4.29 3.09
CA ILE A 45 -13.27 4.17 2.37
C ILE A 45 -12.67 5.56 2.11
N ASP A 46 -13.48 6.50 1.60
CA ASP A 46 -13.04 7.86 1.32
C ASP A 46 -12.53 8.58 2.59
N GLN A 47 -13.19 8.35 3.73
CA GLN A 47 -12.70 8.88 5.01
C GLN A 47 -11.36 8.28 5.41
N LEU A 48 -11.15 6.98 5.21
CA LEU A 48 -9.87 6.33 5.50
C LEU A 48 -8.74 6.90 4.63
N PHE A 49 -8.99 7.13 3.34
CA PHE A 49 -8.04 7.81 2.46
C PHE A 49 -7.68 9.20 2.98
N ARG A 50 -8.67 9.98 3.44
CA ARG A 50 -8.41 11.32 4.02
C ARG A 50 -7.51 11.30 5.25
N PHE A 51 -7.56 10.24 6.07
CA PHE A 51 -6.76 10.15 7.29
C PHE A 51 -5.37 9.58 7.06
N PHE A 52 -5.26 8.52 6.26
CA PHE A 52 -4.02 7.74 6.14
C PHE A 52 -3.23 8.04 4.87
N ALA A 53 -3.88 8.58 3.85
CA ALA A 53 -3.35 8.76 2.51
C ALA A 53 -3.82 10.11 1.94
N ARG A 54 -3.65 11.18 2.74
CA ARG A 54 -4.15 12.54 2.41
C ARG A 54 -3.54 13.07 1.10
N GLU A 55 -2.36 12.57 0.77
CA GLU A 55 -1.58 12.91 -0.42
C GLU A 55 -2.14 12.25 -1.70
N VAL A 56 -3.14 11.36 -1.58
CA VAL A 56 -3.85 10.79 -2.72
C VAL A 56 -4.94 11.74 -3.15
N GLU A 57 -4.69 12.47 -4.24
CA GLU A 57 -5.62 13.48 -4.74
C GLU A 57 -6.51 12.94 -5.87
N THR A 58 -6.02 11.96 -6.63
CA THR A 58 -6.70 11.41 -7.81
C THR A 58 -7.34 10.04 -7.54
N GLU A 59 -8.40 9.70 -8.28
CA GLU A 59 -9.03 8.37 -8.20
C GLU A 59 -8.11 7.28 -8.75
N GLU A 60 -7.24 7.62 -9.70
CA GLU A 60 -6.21 6.74 -10.23
C GLU A 60 -5.20 6.33 -9.16
N GLU A 61 -4.69 7.28 -8.36
CA GLU A 61 -3.76 6.98 -7.26
C GLU A 61 -4.45 6.17 -6.15
N LYS A 62 -5.72 6.46 -5.83
CA LYS A 62 -6.50 5.64 -4.89
C LYS A 62 -6.60 4.20 -5.39
N LYS A 63 -6.96 4.04 -6.66
CA LYS A 63 -7.07 2.74 -7.30
C LYS A 63 -5.73 2.00 -7.27
N MET A 64 -4.62 2.65 -7.61
CA MET A 64 -3.29 2.05 -7.53
C MET A 64 -2.97 1.56 -6.11
N LEU A 65 -3.29 2.35 -5.08
CA LEU A 65 -3.06 1.95 -3.70
C LEU A 65 -3.94 0.76 -3.28
N VAL A 66 -5.23 0.76 -3.66
CA VAL A 66 -6.12 -0.38 -3.41
C VAL A 66 -5.64 -1.63 -4.14
N ASP A 67 -5.29 -1.50 -5.42
CA ASP A 67 -4.81 -2.61 -6.24
C ASP A 67 -3.53 -3.22 -5.65
N LEU A 68 -2.62 -2.39 -5.14
CA LEU A 68 -1.42 -2.84 -4.43
C LEU A 68 -1.77 -3.65 -3.17
N PHE A 69 -2.73 -3.19 -2.36
CA PHE A 69 -3.16 -3.90 -1.15
C PHE A 69 -3.89 -5.21 -1.44
N VAL A 70 -4.70 -5.24 -2.50
CA VAL A 70 -5.47 -6.43 -2.89
C VAL A 70 -4.57 -7.47 -3.54
N SER A 71 -3.63 -7.05 -4.38
CA SER A 71 -2.74 -7.97 -5.11
C SER A 71 -1.63 -8.56 -4.25
N ASN A 72 -1.22 -7.88 -3.17
CA ASN A 72 -0.10 -8.28 -2.29
C ASN A 72 1.10 -8.80 -3.11
N PRO A 73 1.69 -7.96 -3.98
CA PRO A 73 2.73 -8.41 -4.88
C PRO A 73 4.07 -8.54 -4.14
N PRO A 74 4.99 -9.39 -4.63
CA PRO A 74 6.33 -9.50 -4.05
C PRO A 74 7.20 -8.26 -4.29
N GLU A 75 6.92 -7.52 -5.36
CA GLU A 75 7.61 -6.28 -5.72
C GLU A 75 6.64 -5.12 -5.51
N LEU A 76 6.90 -4.30 -4.50
CA LEU A 76 6.10 -3.14 -4.12
C LEU A 76 6.60 -1.92 -4.89
N HIS A 77 5.93 -1.63 -6.01
CA HIS A 77 6.12 -0.41 -6.79
C HIS A 77 5.30 0.72 -6.18
N ILE A 78 5.97 1.58 -5.42
CA ILE A 78 5.34 2.67 -4.67
C ILE A 78 5.89 4.03 -5.06
N GLU A 79 6.33 4.19 -6.31
CA GLU A 79 6.88 5.43 -6.86
C GLU A 79 5.83 6.56 -6.96
N ARG A 80 4.55 6.18 -7.09
CA ARG A 80 3.41 7.11 -7.31
C ARG A 80 2.28 6.98 -6.29
N VAL A 81 2.51 6.30 -5.18
CA VAL A 81 1.51 6.18 -4.11
C VAL A 81 2.12 6.61 -2.77
N PRO A 82 1.31 7.05 -1.79
CA PRO A 82 1.84 7.44 -0.50
C PRO A 82 2.44 6.24 0.22
N VAL A 83 3.64 6.44 0.79
CA VAL A 83 4.41 5.37 1.41
C VAL A 83 3.83 4.97 2.76
N LEU A 84 3.32 5.92 3.55
CA LEU A 84 2.84 5.66 4.91
C LEU A 84 1.75 4.57 5.00
N PRO A 85 0.67 4.59 4.19
CA PRO A 85 -0.30 3.49 4.12
C PRO A 85 0.34 2.12 3.85
N VAL A 86 1.35 2.08 2.98
CA VAL A 86 2.04 0.83 2.62
C VAL A 86 2.87 0.32 3.79
N VAL A 87 3.58 1.20 4.49
CA VAL A 87 4.31 0.84 5.72
C VAL A 87 3.36 0.31 6.79
N ILE A 88 2.22 0.96 6.99
CA ILE A 88 1.18 0.47 7.92
C ILE A 88 0.68 -0.91 7.51
N ALA A 89 0.43 -1.14 6.21
CA ALA A 89 0.00 -2.45 5.71
C ALA A 89 1.05 -3.54 5.94
N ILE A 90 2.34 -3.24 5.74
CA ILE A 90 3.46 -4.15 6.05
C ILE A 90 3.51 -4.43 7.55
N ALA A 91 3.46 -3.40 8.39
CA ALA A 91 3.51 -3.53 9.85
C ALA A 91 2.38 -4.42 10.40
N ASN A 92 1.20 -4.36 9.77
CA ASN A 92 0.04 -5.17 10.14
C ASN A 92 0.00 -6.55 9.47
N GLY A 93 1.05 -6.96 8.74
CA GLY A 93 1.10 -8.26 8.08
C GLY A 93 0.08 -8.44 6.96
N ARG A 94 -0.30 -7.35 6.28
CA ARG A 94 -1.15 -7.41 5.08
C ARG A 94 -0.33 -7.62 3.80
N MET A 95 0.95 -7.20 3.82
CA MET A 95 1.88 -7.34 2.71
C MET A 95 2.83 -8.53 2.89
N THR A 96 2.29 -9.73 3.15
CA THR A 96 3.08 -10.93 3.50
C THR A 96 3.89 -11.50 2.34
N ASN A 97 3.72 -11.02 1.11
CA ASN A 97 4.53 -11.48 -0.01
C ASN A 97 5.67 -10.52 -0.34
N ALA A 98 5.63 -9.29 0.17
CA ALA A 98 6.55 -8.22 -0.17
C ALA A 98 8.00 -8.61 0.12
N ARG A 99 8.87 -8.49 -0.88
CA ARG A 99 10.32 -8.74 -0.80
C ARG A 99 11.14 -7.53 -1.21
N ARG A 100 10.63 -6.73 -2.16
CA ARG A 100 11.34 -5.58 -2.71
C ARG A 100 10.46 -4.35 -2.68
N ILE A 101 11.04 -3.21 -2.31
CA ILE A 101 10.35 -1.93 -2.28
C ILE A 101 11.04 -0.97 -3.25
N TYR A 102 10.27 -0.43 -4.19
CA TYR A 102 10.71 0.56 -5.16
C TYR A 102 9.99 1.89 -4.87
N THR A 103 10.75 2.90 -4.42
CA THR A 103 10.25 4.24 -4.11
C THR A 103 10.94 5.33 -4.93
N ALA A 104 11.61 4.94 -6.03
CA ALA A 104 12.38 5.86 -6.86
C ALA A 104 11.55 7.09 -7.28
N ASP A 105 12.14 8.27 -7.11
CA ASP A 105 11.57 9.59 -7.40
C ASP A 105 10.23 9.89 -6.69
N ASN A 106 9.89 9.15 -5.62
CA ASN A 106 8.69 9.41 -4.84
C ASN A 106 8.86 10.69 -3.99
N VAL A 107 8.12 11.73 -4.36
CA VAL A 107 8.13 13.06 -3.70
C VAL A 107 7.53 13.06 -2.30
N LEU A 108 6.77 12.03 -1.95
CA LEU A 108 6.10 11.84 -0.65
C LEU A 108 6.98 11.06 0.32
N LEU A 109 8.12 10.50 -0.12
CA LEU A 109 9.08 9.87 0.79
C LEU A 109 10.04 10.90 1.36
N ASP A 110 9.87 11.18 2.65
CA ASP A 110 10.73 12.02 3.47
C ASP A 110 11.36 11.21 4.63
N ASP A 111 12.19 11.87 5.44
CA ASP A 111 12.82 11.25 6.61
C ASP A 111 11.82 10.62 7.57
N SER A 112 10.72 11.31 7.86
CA SER A 112 9.73 10.84 8.85
C SER A 112 9.13 9.51 8.42
N THR A 113 8.76 9.43 7.15
CA THR A 113 8.14 8.25 6.55
C THR A 113 9.15 7.13 6.38
N LEU A 114 10.38 7.45 5.98
CA LEU A 114 11.48 6.49 5.88
C LEU A 114 11.84 5.91 7.26
N ILE A 115 11.95 6.74 8.30
CA ILE A 115 12.24 6.28 9.67
C ILE A 115 11.19 5.28 10.13
N PHE A 116 9.91 5.56 9.86
CA PHE A 116 8.82 4.64 10.19
C PHE A 116 8.91 3.33 9.39
N LEU A 117 9.25 3.41 8.09
CA LEU A 117 9.53 2.23 7.27
C LEU A 117 10.68 1.42 7.86
N VAL A 118 11.80 2.05 8.19
CA VAL A 118 12.99 1.40 8.78
C VAL A 118 12.63 0.69 10.07
N HIS A 119 11.88 1.33 10.97
CA HIS A 119 11.41 0.69 12.20
C HIS A 119 10.54 -0.54 11.91
N THR A 120 9.67 -0.44 10.91
CA THR A 120 8.87 -1.59 10.46
C THR A 120 9.76 -2.71 9.92
N LEU A 121 10.73 -2.41 9.05
CA LEU A 121 11.68 -3.39 8.49
C LEU A 121 12.58 -4.02 9.55
N ARG A 122 12.90 -3.28 10.61
CA ARG A 122 13.80 -3.69 11.69
C ARG A 122 13.12 -4.57 12.73
N PHE A 123 11.85 -4.27 13.06
CA PHE A 123 11.19 -4.88 14.22
C PHE A 123 9.95 -5.70 13.88
N SER A 124 9.35 -5.53 12.69
CA SER A 124 8.19 -6.34 12.31
C SER A 124 8.61 -7.71 11.82
N PRO A 125 8.11 -8.81 12.42
CA PRO A 125 8.39 -10.16 11.95
C PRO A 125 8.01 -10.37 10.47
N GLN A 126 6.96 -9.69 10.03
CA GLN A 126 6.40 -9.79 8.68
C GLN A 126 7.29 -9.13 7.62
N ALA A 127 8.20 -8.24 8.03
CA ALA A 127 9.07 -7.48 7.13
C ALA A 127 10.48 -8.09 6.96
N PHE A 128 10.81 -9.18 7.68
CA PHE A 128 12.15 -9.80 7.62
C PHE A 128 12.52 -10.38 6.25
N GLN A 129 11.54 -10.66 5.41
CA GLN A 129 11.75 -11.17 4.06
C GLN A 129 12.02 -10.06 3.03
N ILE A 130 11.83 -8.79 3.41
CA ILE A 130 12.14 -7.64 2.54
C ILE A 130 13.65 -7.42 2.56
N ASP A 131 14.29 -7.65 1.43
CA ASP A 131 15.74 -7.64 1.27
C ASP A 131 16.24 -6.55 0.31
N PHE A 132 15.33 -5.74 -0.23
CA PHE A 132 15.64 -4.66 -1.17
C PHE A 132 14.80 -3.42 -0.91
N LEU A 133 15.46 -2.25 -0.90
CA LEU A 133 14.84 -0.94 -0.83
C LEU A 133 15.54 0.04 -1.78
N ASP A 134 14.79 0.64 -2.69
CA ASP A 134 15.26 1.73 -3.54
C ASP A 134 14.57 3.04 -3.14
N ILE A 135 15.36 4.02 -2.71
CA ILE A 135 14.95 5.38 -2.30
C ILE A 135 15.55 6.46 -3.20
N SER A 136 15.99 6.10 -4.39
CA SER A 136 16.68 7.02 -5.30
C SER A 136 15.82 8.23 -5.66
N GLY A 137 16.41 9.42 -5.72
CA GLY A 137 15.71 10.66 -6.12
C GLY A 137 14.62 11.14 -5.16
N THR A 138 14.55 10.57 -3.96
CA THR A 138 13.58 10.98 -2.93
C THR A 138 14.11 12.16 -2.10
N ARG A 139 13.28 12.67 -1.17
CA ARG A 139 13.62 13.81 -0.31
C ARG A 139 14.32 13.40 0.99
N VAL A 140 14.74 12.15 1.09
CA VAL A 140 15.46 11.59 2.23
C VAL A 140 16.83 12.27 2.38
N THR A 141 17.17 12.63 3.61
CA THR A 141 18.43 13.28 3.97
C THR A 141 19.42 12.32 4.66
N GLU A 142 20.59 12.81 5.07
CA GLU A 142 21.57 12.06 5.86
C GLU A 142 20.98 11.56 7.19
N ARG A 143 20.10 12.35 7.82
CA ARG A 143 19.36 11.93 9.01
C ARG A 143 18.54 10.67 8.74
N GLY A 144 17.69 10.66 7.72
CA GLY A 144 16.89 9.49 7.35
C GLY A 144 17.78 8.28 7.01
N MET A 145 18.86 8.53 6.27
CA MET A 145 19.85 7.51 5.91
C MET A 145 20.51 6.85 7.12
N CYS A 146 20.86 7.61 8.17
CA CYS A 146 21.46 7.04 9.38
C CYS A 146 20.63 5.89 9.95
N PHE A 147 19.29 6.02 9.97
CA PHE A 147 18.40 4.97 10.45
C PHE A 147 18.46 3.72 9.56
N VAL A 148 18.48 3.90 8.24
CA VAL A 148 18.60 2.80 7.29
C VAL A 148 19.93 2.06 7.49
N LEU A 149 21.04 2.79 7.59
CA LEU A 149 22.37 2.22 7.79
C LEU A 149 22.45 1.45 9.11
N GLU A 150 21.88 1.99 10.19
CA GLU A 150 21.82 1.29 11.49
C GLU A 150 21.04 -0.02 11.39
N MET A 151 19.87 0.00 10.75
CA MET A 151 19.11 -1.22 10.50
C MET A 151 19.92 -2.24 9.69
N MET A 152 20.63 -1.80 8.65
CA MET A 152 21.49 -2.68 7.85
C MET A 152 22.69 -3.23 8.64
N ILE A 153 23.30 -2.44 9.53
CA ILE A 153 24.40 -2.88 10.42
C ILE A 153 23.90 -3.92 11.42
N GLU A 154 22.70 -3.78 11.95
CA GLU A 154 22.13 -4.73 12.91
C GLU A 154 21.58 -6.00 12.26
N ARG A 155 21.10 -5.90 11.02
CA ARG A 155 20.48 -7.02 10.32
C ARG A 155 21.51 -8.09 9.95
N ASN A 156 21.28 -9.34 10.36
CA ASN A 156 22.17 -10.46 10.02
C ASN A 156 21.89 -11.08 8.63
N ALA A 157 20.74 -10.75 8.04
CA ALA A 157 20.33 -11.17 6.72
C ALA A 157 20.83 -10.21 5.62
N PRO A 158 21.01 -10.69 4.38
CA PRO A 158 21.35 -9.82 3.25
C PRO A 158 20.30 -8.73 3.04
N PHE A 159 20.78 -7.54 2.68
CA PHE A 159 19.92 -6.40 2.35
C PHE A 159 20.62 -5.50 1.32
N THR A 160 19.85 -5.04 0.34
CA THR A 160 20.30 -4.16 -0.73
C THR A 160 19.58 -2.82 -0.62
N LEU A 161 20.35 -1.74 -0.52
CA LEU A 161 19.86 -0.37 -0.54
C LEU A 161 20.32 0.31 -1.83
N VAL A 162 19.39 0.91 -2.57
CA VAL A 162 19.70 1.80 -3.69
C VAL A 162 19.35 3.22 -3.28
N ALA A 163 20.35 4.10 -3.27
CA ALA A 163 20.26 5.45 -2.73
C ALA A 163 20.96 6.44 -3.68
N LYS A 164 20.45 6.57 -4.90
CA LYS A 164 20.98 7.48 -5.93
C LYS A 164 20.33 8.86 -5.86
N ARG A 165 21.04 9.92 -6.26
CA ARG A 165 20.47 11.29 -6.38
C ARG A 165 19.71 11.79 -5.13
N LEU A 166 20.17 11.46 -3.93
CA LEU A 166 19.52 11.94 -2.71
C LEU A 166 19.79 13.44 -2.51
N SER A 167 18.75 14.17 -2.11
CA SER A 167 18.87 15.59 -1.76
C SER A 167 19.45 15.69 -0.35
N ILE A 168 20.76 15.93 -0.26
CA ILE A 168 21.43 16.18 1.03
C ILE A 168 21.42 17.69 1.29
N PRO A 169 20.51 18.22 2.13
CA PRO A 169 20.56 19.63 2.51
C PRO A 169 21.83 19.90 3.30
N SER A 170 22.65 20.85 2.84
CA SER A 170 23.96 21.20 3.45
C SER A 170 23.87 21.85 4.85
N MET A 171 22.70 21.82 5.48
CA MET A 171 22.41 22.48 6.76
C MET A 171 22.25 21.50 7.93
N GLU A 172 22.30 20.19 7.71
CA GLU A 172 22.34 19.25 8.83
C GLU A 172 23.64 19.44 9.62
N ALA A 173 23.53 19.47 10.95
CA ALA A 173 24.65 19.72 11.85
C ALA A 173 25.78 18.73 11.58
N GLU A 174 27.03 19.21 11.63
CA GLU A 174 28.28 18.44 11.41
C GLU A 174 28.24 17.04 12.07
N ALA A 175 27.63 16.93 13.26
CA ALA A 175 27.42 15.68 13.99
C ALA A 175 26.60 14.61 13.25
N VAL A 176 25.57 14.99 12.46
CA VAL A 176 24.75 14.03 11.69
C VAL A 176 25.58 13.47 10.53
N ARG A 177 26.34 14.33 9.87
CA ARG A 177 27.26 13.95 8.80
C ARG A 177 28.37 13.02 9.30
N ASP A 178 28.97 13.33 10.45
CA ASP A 178 29.98 12.47 11.08
C ASP A 178 29.43 11.08 11.41
N ARG A 179 28.22 11.02 11.97
CA ARG A 179 27.51 9.76 12.24
C ARG A 179 27.26 9.00 10.94
N TYR A 180 26.75 9.66 9.91
CA TYR A 180 26.50 9.07 8.60
C TYR A 180 27.76 8.43 8.02
N MET A 181 28.87 9.17 7.99
CA MET A 181 30.16 8.70 7.48
C MET A 181 30.71 7.51 8.31
N SER A 182 30.56 7.55 9.63
CA SER A 182 30.95 6.45 10.52
C SER A 182 30.14 5.17 10.26
N LEU A 183 28.82 5.29 10.10
CA LEU A 183 27.93 4.17 9.79
C LEU A 183 28.24 3.58 8.41
N LEU A 184 28.46 4.42 7.40
CA LEU A 184 28.89 3.99 6.07
C LEU A 184 30.22 3.22 6.14
N GLY A 185 31.19 3.73 6.88
CA GLY A 185 32.48 3.05 7.10
C GLY A 185 32.28 1.65 7.68
N THR A 186 31.49 1.55 8.75
CA THR A 186 31.15 0.27 9.39
C THR A 186 30.47 -0.72 8.45
N LEU A 187 29.60 -0.23 7.58
CA LEU A 187 28.81 -1.06 6.67
C LEU A 187 29.65 -1.57 5.49
N ARG A 188 30.65 -0.80 5.02
CA ARG A 188 31.60 -1.25 3.97
C ARG A 188 32.38 -2.51 4.38
N ASP A 189 32.64 -2.68 5.67
CA ASP A 189 33.33 -3.87 6.19
C ASP A 189 32.41 -5.11 6.23
N LYS A 190 31.10 -4.92 6.04
CA LYS A 190 30.08 -5.97 6.14
C LYS A 190 29.74 -6.56 4.76
N LYS A 191 30.24 -7.76 4.48
CA LYS A 191 30.09 -8.47 3.19
C LYS A 191 28.66 -8.80 2.73
N ARG A 192 27.65 -8.71 3.61
CA ARG A 192 26.27 -9.16 3.32
C ARG A 192 25.33 -8.03 2.89
N THR A 193 25.82 -6.79 2.89
CA THR A 193 25.02 -5.60 2.60
C THR A 193 25.58 -4.88 1.39
N HIS A 194 24.71 -4.45 0.49
CA HIS A 194 25.09 -3.72 -0.72
C HIS A 194 24.41 -2.37 -0.72
N ILE A 195 25.19 -1.30 -0.86
CA ILE A 195 24.68 0.04 -1.09
C ILE A 195 25.11 0.46 -2.50
N ILE A 196 24.14 0.89 -3.30
CA ILE A 196 24.38 1.46 -4.63
C ILE A 196 24.12 2.96 -4.52
N GLU A 197 25.19 3.76 -4.49
CA GLU A 197 25.18 5.23 -4.40
C GLU A 197 25.78 5.82 -5.70
N GLU A 198 25.04 6.71 -6.39
CA GLU A 198 25.50 7.57 -7.50
C GLU A 198 24.67 8.87 -7.57
#